data_AF-A0A1Q7HUQ2-F1
#
_entry.id   AF-A0A1Q7HUQ2-F1
#
_cell.length_a   1.000
_cell.length_b   1.000
_cell.length_c   1.000
_cell.angle_alpha   90.00
_cell.angle_beta   90.00
_cell.angle_gamma   90.00
#
_symmetry.space_group_name_H-M   'P 1'
#
loop_
_entity.id
_entity.type
_entity.pdbx_description
1 polymer ?
#
loop_
_entity_poly.entity_id
_entity_poly.type
_entity_poly.pdbx_seq_one_letter_code
_entity_poly.pdbx_strand_id
1 'polypeptide(L)'
;MAAELKIRDALTEELEAVSALLLEAYAQYMPPPNEATTAEERAGWEGYRHNIADVWSRAPISSTIVAERDGKLLGSVNYYAPGQTDSRDEPWPDGWASIRLLGVSPQARGLGIGRALMDECLRRARA
;
A
#
# COMPACT_ATOMS: atom_id res chain seq x y z
N MET A 1 -26.93 -11.14 1.19
CA MET A 1 -26.30 -10.04 1.95
C MET A 1 -24.87 -9.94 1.45
N ALA A 2 -24.38 -8.75 1.10
CA ALA A 2 -22.97 -8.59 0.75
C ALA A 2 -22.12 -8.88 2.00
N ALA A 3 -20.98 -9.55 1.87
CA ALA A 3 -20.13 -9.79 3.02
C ALA A 3 -19.59 -8.48 3.62
N GLU A 4 -19.35 -8.51 4.92
CA GLU A 4 -18.75 -7.41 5.67
C GLU A 4 -17.32 -7.15 5.18
N LEU A 5 -16.93 -5.87 5.15
CA LEU A 5 -15.55 -5.48 4.89
C LEU A 5 -14.70 -5.75 6.12
N LYS A 6 -13.66 -6.56 5.99
CA LYS A 6 -12.71 -6.84 7.08
C LYS A 6 -11.43 -6.07 6.88
N ILE A 7 -10.99 -5.36 7.91
CA ILE A 7 -9.67 -4.72 7.97
C ILE A 7 -8.79 -5.55 8.88
N ARG A 8 -7.66 -6.04 8.36
CA ARG A 8 -6.75 -6.94 9.10
C ARG A 8 -5.33 -6.88 8.55
N ASP A 9 -4.39 -7.47 9.25
CA ASP A 9 -3.06 -7.72 8.70
C ASP A 9 -3.14 -8.75 7.57
N ALA A 10 -2.30 -8.55 6.55
CA ALA A 10 -2.09 -9.51 5.49
C ALA A 10 -1.37 -10.74 6.04
N LEU A 11 -1.75 -11.92 5.54
CA LEU A 11 -0.97 -13.13 5.71
C LEU A 11 0.25 -13.09 4.78
N THR A 12 1.32 -13.80 5.15
CA THR A 12 2.54 -13.86 4.31
C THR A 12 2.25 -14.42 2.91
N GLU A 13 1.35 -15.40 2.81
CA GLU A 13 0.89 -15.97 1.53
C GLU A 13 0.07 -15.00 0.67
N GLU A 14 -0.44 -13.90 1.25
CA GLU A 14 -1.20 -12.88 0.52
C GLU A 14 -0.32 -11.78 -0.08
N LEU A 15 0.99 -11.75 0.23
CA LEU A 15 1.87 -10.67 -0.21
C LEU A 15 1.96 -10.55 -1.74
N GLU A 16 1.90 -11.67 -2.47
CA GLU A 16 1.85 -11.63 -3.93
C GLU A 16 0.56 -10.95 -4.44
N ALA A 17 -0.59 -11.25 -3.82
CA ALA A 17 -1.86 -10.61 -4.16
C ALA A 17 -1.87 -9.12 -3.78
N VAL A 18 -1.22 -8.75 -2.68
CA VAL A 18 -1.04 -7.34 -2.30
C VAL A 18 -0.18 -6.59 -3.31
N SER A 19 0.93 -7.20 -3.77
CA SER A 19 1.80 -6.63 -4.80
C SER A 19 1.04 -6.35 -6.10
N ALA A 20 0.26 -7.34 -6.56
CA ALA A 20 -0.58 -7.19 -7.75
C ALA A 20 -1.63 -6.08 -7.58
N LEU A 21 -2.30 -6.01 -6.42
CA LEU A 21 -3.29 -4.98 -6.10
C LEU A 21 -2.68 -3.57 -6.11
N LEU A 22 -1.49 -3.41 -5.52
CA LEU A 22 -0.81 -2.12 -5.48
C LEU A 22 -0.38 -1.68 -6.88
N LEU A 23 0.17 -2.60 -7.68
CA LEU A 23 0.51 -2.31 -9.07
C LEU A 23 -0.72 -1.88 -9.89
N GLU A 24 -1.86 -2.56 -9.71
CA GLU A 24 -3.12 -2.17 -10.35
C GLU A 24 -3.58 -0.77 -9.90
N ALA A 25 -3.58 -0.52 -8.59
CA ALA A 25 -4.03 0.75 -8.03
C ALA A 25 -3.17 1.95 -8.47
N TYR A 26 -1.85 1.74 -8.62
CA TYR A 26 -0.91 2.79 -9.02
C TYR A 26 -0.73 2.92 -10.53
N ALA A 27 -1.06 1.89 -11.34
CA ALA A 27 -0.87 1.90 -12.79
C ALA A 27 -1.50 3.11 -13.50
N GLN A 28 -2.63 3.60 -13.01
CA GLN A 28 -3.32 4.78 -13.55
C GLN A 28 -2.52 6.10 -13.43
N TYR A 29 -1.53 6.16 -12.55
CA TYR A 29 -0.68 7.34 -12.34
C TYR A 29 0.64 7.24 -13.11
N MET A 30 0.93 6.07 -13.68
CA MET A 30 2.14 5.84 -14.44
C MET A 30 1.92 6.28 -15.90
N PRO A 31 2.95 6.85 -16.55
CA PRO A 31 2.85 7.21 -17.95
C PRO A 31 2.57 5.95 -18.79
N PRO A 32 1.66 6.02 -19.77
CA PRO A 32 1.41 4.93 -20.68
C PRO A 32 2.67 4.68 -21.54
N PRO A 33 2.87 3.45 -22.05
CA PRO A 33 4.11 3.08 -22.76
C PRO A 33 4.46 3.95 -23.97
N ASN A 34 3.45 4.57 -24.58
CA ASN A 34 3.54 5.40 -25.77
C ASN A 34 3.69 6.90 -25.47
N GLU A 35 3.70 7.32 -24.21
CA GLU A 35 3.98 8.71 -23.85
C GLU A 35 5.46 9.04 -24.05
N ALA A 36 5.73 10.23 -24.59
CA ALA A 36 7.08 10.71 -24.81
C ALA A 36 7.71 11.11 -23.46
N THR A 37 8.58 10.26 -22.94
CA THR A 37 9.37 10.49 -21.73
C THR A 37 10.86 10.38 -22.04
N THR A 38 11.67 11.15 -21.31
CA THR A 38 13.13 11.01 -21.32
C THR A 38 13.55 9.64 -20.79
N ALA A 39 14.79 9.24 -21.08
CA ALA A 39 15.35 7.99 -20.56
C ALA A 39 15.40 7.96 -19.02
N GLU A 40 15.69 9.11 -18.41
CA GLU A 40 15.74 9.28 -16.95
C GLU A 40 14.36 9.12 -16.31
N GLU A 41 13.34 9.79 -16.85
CA GLU A 41 11.96 9.65 -16.36
C GLU A 41 11.47 8.20 -16.47
N ARG A 42 11.77 7.53 -17.59
CA ARG A 42 11.41 6.12 -17.80
C ARG A 42 12.05 5.22 -16.74
N ALA A 43 13.35 5.38 -16.50
CA ALA A 43 14.06 4.64 -15.47
C ALA A 43 13.52 4.93 -14.06
N GLY A 44 13.15 6.18 -13.77
CA GLY A 44 12.52 6.57 -12.52
C GLY A 44 11.18 5.87 -12.30
N TRP A 45 10.31 5.82 -13.31
CA TRP A 45 9.03 5.12 -13.25
C TRP A 45 9.16 3.61 -13.14
N GLU A 46 10.11 3.00 -13.85
CA GLU A 46 10.43 1.57 -13.72
C GLU A 46 10.93 1.26 -12.31
N GLY A 47 11.84 2.08 -11.77
CA GLY A 47 12.30 1.98 -10.39
C GLY A 47 11.16 2.09 -9.37
N TYR A 48 10.25 3.04 -9.57
CA TYR A 48 9.09 3.20 -8.70
C TYR A 48 8.11 2.01 -8.80
N ARG A 49 7.90 1.46 -10.00
CA ARG A 49 7.12 0.23 -10.20
C ARG A 49 7.71 -0.93 -9.41
N HIS A 50 9.03 -1.14 -9.49
CA HIS A 50 9.71 -2.16 -8.70
C HIS A 50 9.57 -1.90 -7.20
N ASN A 51 9.67 -0.63 -6.77
CA ASN A 51 9.47 -0.24 -5.38
C ASN A 51 8.07 -0.57 -4.87
N ILE A 52 7.02 -0.32 -5.67
CA ILE A 52 5.63 -0.66 -5.36
C ILE A 52 5.45 -2.18 -5.23
N ALA A 53 6.05 -2.95 -6.15
CA ALA A 53 5.91 -4.40 -6.20
C ALA A 53 6.61 -5.11 -5.03
N ASP A 54 7.68 -4.52 -4.49
CA ASP A 54 8.53 -5.08 -3.44
C ASP A 54 7.89 -4.99 -2.03
N VAL A 55 6.75 -5.63 -1.84
CA VAL A 55 6.08 -5.67 -0.53
C VAL A 55 6.86 -6.48 0.51
N TRP A 56 7.70 -7.42 0.07
CA TRP A 56 8.46 -8.32 0.94
C TRP A 56 9.57 -7.62 1.71
N SER A 57 10.28 -6.66 1.11
CA SER A 57 11.31 -5.91 1.84
C SER A 57 10.77 -5.14 3.04
N ARG A 58 9.47 -4.81 3.01
CA ARG A 58 8.78 -4.03 4.04
C ARG A 58 8.10 -4.89 5.09
N ALA A 59 7.83 -6.16 4.80
CA ALA A 59 7.15 -7.06 5.73
C ALA A 59 7.83 -7.19 7.12
N PRO A 60 9.18 -7.17 7.23
CA PRO A 60 9.85 -7.22 8.55
C PRO A 60 9.78 -5.92 9.35
N ILE A 61 9.50 -4.78 8.71
CA ILE A 61 9.63 -3.44 9.30
C ILE A 61 8.32 -2.64 9.30
N SER A 62 7.24 -3.22 8.77
CA SER A 62 5.91 -2.59 8.67
C SER A 62 4.82 -3.65 8.81
N SER A 63 3.61 -3.20 9.16
CA SER A 63 2.41 -4.01 9.03
C SER A 63 1.76 -3.74 7.68
N THR A 64 1.63 -4.76 6.84
CA THR A 64 0.78 -4.69 5.64
C THR A 64 -0.67 -4.92 6.06
N ILE A 65 -1.49 -3.87 6.01
CA ILE A 65 -2.91 -3.92 6.36
C ILE A 65 -3.71 -4.06 5.08
N VAL A 66 -4.69 -4.96 5.06
CA VAL A 66 -5.56 -5.22 3.91
C VAL A 66 -7.03 -5.01 4.25
N ALA A 67 -7.78 -4.62 3.22
CA ALA A 67 -9.22 -4.59 3.23
C ALA A 67 -9.75 -5.76 2.39
N GLU A 68 -10.40 -6.72 3.05
CA GLU A 68 -10.91 -7.95 2.43
C GLU A 68 -12.44 -7.99 2.45
N ARG A 69 -13.03 -8.47 1.36
CA ARG A 69 -14.45 -8.81 1.28
C ARG A 69 -14.63 -10.01 0.36
N ASP A 70 -15.42 -10.99 0.79
CA ASP A 70 -15.70 -12.22 0.03
C ASP A 70 -14.43 -12.94 -0.47
N GLY A 71 -13.38 -12.96 0.36
CA GLY A 71 -12.08 -13.57 0.03
C GLY A 71 -11.24 -12.77 -0.97
N LYS A 72 -11.66 -11.54 -1.32
CA LYS A 72 -10.94 -10.67 -2.25
C LYS A 72 -10.32 -9.49 -1.52
N LEU A 73 -9.05 -9.23 -1.80
CA LEU A 73 -8.38 -8.01 -1.35
C LEU A 73 -8.85 -6.85 -2.23
N LEU A 74 -9.35 -5.79 -1.60
CA LEU A 74 -9.89 -4.59 -2.27
C LEU A 74 -9.01 -3.36 -2.03
N GLY A 75 -8.11 -3.42 -1.05
CA GLY A 75 -7.12 -2.38 -0.81
C GLY A 75 -6.04 -2.85 0.17
N SER A 76 -4.93 -2.13 0.20
CA SER A 76 -3.88 -2.32 1.21
C SER A 76 -3.20 -1.00 1.57
N VAL A 77 -2.47 -1.01 2.69
CA VAL A 77 -1.56 0.06 3.11
C VAL A 77 -0.41 -0.55 3.93
N ASN A 78 0.81 -0.05 3.75
CA ASN A 78 1.92 -0.34 4.66
C ASN A 78 1.89 0.67 5.81
N TYR A 79 1.75 0.17 7.03
CA TYR A 79 1.79 0.96 8.26
C TYR A 79 3.11 0.75 9.00
N TYR A 80 3.75 1.85 9.37
CA TYR A 80 4.94 1.88 10.20
C TYR A 80 4.57 2.49 11.55
N ALA A 81 4.72 1.71 12.62
CA ALA A 81 4.51 2.21 13.97
C ALA A 81 5.58 3.25 14.35
N PRO A 82 5.38 4.03 15.43
CA PRO A 82 6.42 4.93 15.92
C PRO A 82 7.78 4.26 16.08
N GLY A 83 8.82 4.88 15.52
CA GLY A 83 10.18 4.34 15.51
C GLY A 83 10.48 3.34 14.38
N GLN A 84 9.48 2.97 13.55
CA GLN A 84 9.69 2.17 12.34
C GLN A 84 9.78 3.06 11.11
N THR A 85 10.69 2.76 10.19
CA THR A 85 10.90 3.53 8.97
C THR A 85 11.52 2.68 7.86
N ASP A 86 11.12 2.95 6.61
CA ASP A 86 11.76 2.46 5.37
C ASP A 86 12.89 3.42 4.90
N SER A 87 12.92 4.64 5.46
CA SER A 87 13.97 5.64 5.21
C SER A 87 15.17 5.38 6.11
N ARG A 88 16.36 5.21 5.50
CA ARG A 88 17.63 5.10 6.24
C ARG A 88 18.26 6.46 6.55
N ASP A 89 17.86 7.51 5.85
CA ASP A 89 18.58 8.78 5.83
C ASP A 89 17.99 9.81 6.81
N GLU A 90 16.68 9.75 7.08
CA GLU A 90 16.03 10.57 8.12
C GLU A 90 14.93 9.76 8.84
N PRO A 91 15.07 9.50 10.15
CA PRO A 91 13.98 8.96 10.95
C PRO A 91 12.90 10.02 11.14
N TRP A 92 11.63 9.58 11.12
CA TRP A 92 10.52 10.43 11.56
C TRP A 92 10.69 10.86 13.02
N PRO A 93 10.12 12.00 13.44
CA PRO A 93 10.18 12.40 14.83
C PRO A 93 9.65 11.31 15.78
N ASP A 94 10.18 11.27 16.99
CA ASP A 94 9.74 10.31 18.01
C ASP A 94 8.22 10.37 18.21
N GLY A 95 7.61 9.18 18.29
CA GLY A 95 6.16 9.05 18.44
C GLY A 95 5.36 9.13 17.14
N TRP A 96 5.99 9.40 15.98
CA TRP A 96 5.27 9.48 14.71
C TRP A 96 5.11 8.12 14.05
N ALA A 97 3.87 7.74 13.79
CA ALA A 97 3.56 6.67 12.84
C ALA A 97 3.58 7.21 11.40
N SER A 98 3.89 6.36 10.43
CA SER A 98 3.83 6.72 9.01
C SER A 98 3.16 5.62 8.20
N ILE A 99 2.71 5.96 6.99
CA ILE A 99 2.17 5.00 6.04
C ILE A 99 2.89 5.12 4.70
N ARG A 100 2.93 4.03 3.94
CA ARG A 100 3.32 4.03 2.53
C ARG A 100 2.36 3.16 1.73
N LEU A 101 2.34 3.40 0.43
CA LEU A 101 1.68 2.55 -0.55
C LEU A 101 0.23 2.21 -0.17
N LEU A 102 -0.58 3.23 0.15
CA LEU A 102 -2.02 3.02 0.23
C LEU A 102 -2.57 2.86 -1.18
N GLY A 103 -3.20 1.72 -1.46
CA GLY A 103 -3.79 1.41 -2.76
C GLY A 103 -5.17 0.80 -2.60
N VAL A 104 -6.12 1.21 -3.45
CA VAL A 104 -7.47 0.63 -3.53
C VAL A 104 -7.69 0.18 -4.95
N SER A 105 -8.20 -1.04 -5.11
CA SER A 105 -8.61 -1.59 -6.41
C SER A 105 -9.51 -0.58 -7.15
N PRO A 106 -9.23 -0.25 -8.41
CA PRO A 106 -10.08 0.65 -9.20
C PRO A 106 -11.55 0.25 -9.23
N GLN A 107 -11.83 -1.05 -9.18
CA GLN A 107 -13.18 -1.62 -9.19
C GLN A 107 -13.90 -1.49 -7.84
N ALA A 108 -13.19 -1.13 -6.77
CA ALA A 108 -13.72 -0.95 -5.42
C ALA A 108 -13.84 0.54 -4.99
N ARG A 109 -13.72 1.48 -5.93
CA ARG A 109 -13.86 2.92 -5.64
C ARG A 109 -15.27 3.29 -5.21
N GLY A 110 -15.36 4.37 -4.43
CA GLY A 110 -16.64 4.85 -3.88
C GLY A 110 -17.19 3.99 -2.72
N LEU A 111 -16.52 2.89 -2.35
CA LEU A 111 -16.97 1.98 -1.28
C LEU A 111 -16.36 2.29 0.10
N GLY A 112 -15.63 3.40 0.25
CA GLY A 112 -15.04 3.80 1.54
C GLY A 112 -13.80 3.01 1.97
N ILE A 113 -13.22 2.15 1.12
CA ILE A 113 -12.08 1.28 1.46
C ILE A 113 -10.86 2.05 1.98
N GLY A 114 -10.45 3.10 1.25
CA GLY A 114 -9.30 3.92 1.66
C GLY A 114 -9.50 4.60 3.00
N ARG A 115 -10.74 5.02 3.31
CA ARG A 115 -11.09 5.56 4.63
C ARG A 115 -10.95 4.50 5.72
N ALA A 116 -11.50 3.30 5.50
CA ALA A 116 -11.44 2.22 6.48
C ALA A 116 -9.98 1.79 6.78
N LEU A 117 -9.11 1.75 5.75
CA LEU A 117 -7.68 1.49 5.94
C LEU A 117 -7.00 2.59 6.76
N MET A 118 -7.29 3.87 6.46
CA MET A 118 -6.74 5.00 7.21
C MET A 118 -7.24 5.05 8.65
N ASP A 119 -8.51 4.76 8.89
CA ASP A 119 -9.09 4.72 10.23
C ASP A 119 -8.39 3.64 11.09
N GLU A 120 -8.04 2.49 10.50
CA GLU A 120 -7.23 1.48 11.18
C GLU A 120 -5.79 1.95 11.46
N CYS A 121 -5.13 2.62 10.52
CA CYS A 121 -3.81 3.21 10.77
C CYS A 121 -3.87 4.22 11.93
N LEU A 122 -4.89 5.08 11.96
CA LEU A 122 -5.10 6.06 13.04
C LEU A 122 -5.39 5.38 14.38
N ARG A 123 -6.14 4.27 14.38
CA ARG A 123 -6.39 3.49 15.59
C ARG A 123 -5.09 2.91 16.14
N ARG A 124 -4.23 2.34 15.29
CA ARG A 124 -2.92 1.79 15.69
C ARG A 124 -1.95 2.87 16.16
N ALA A 125 -1.97 4.05 15.56
CA ALA A 125 -1.11 5.16 15.96
C ALA A 125 -1.45 5.76 17.33
N ARG A 126 -2.65 5.50 17.86
CA ARG A 126 -3.13 6.00 19.16
C ARG A 126 -2.99 4.99 20.30
N ALA A 127 -2.74 3.72 19.99
CA ALA A 127 -2.63 2.63 20.95
C ALA A 127 -1.24 2.60 21.60
#